data_AF-A0A7R7HFN5-F1
#
_entry.id   AF-A0A7R7HFN5-F1
#
_cell.length_a   1.000
_cell.length_b   1.000
_cell.length_c   1.000
_cell.angle_alpha   90.00
_cell.angle_beta   90.00
_cell.angle_gamma   90.00
#
_symmetry.space_group_name_H-M   'P 1'
#
loop_
_entity.id
_entity.type
_entity.pdbx_description
1 polymer ?
#
loop_
_entity_poly.entity_id
_entity_poly.type
_entity_poly.pdbx_seq_one_letter_code
_entity_poly.pdbx_strand_id
1 'polypeptide(L)'
;MTFPINLCNEVVRTLDFRCQCAFARAVGYNGLEVAPFTLSPTPHELTASAIREYRAIADGEGIPIAGLHWLLAAPEGLSITSADEDVGQNARDRPRLGQALRRARGALPRPRLSRPAPPRGG
;
A
#
# COMPACT_ATOMS: atom_id res chain seq x y z
N MET A 1 -2.47 -18.18 -16.90
CA MET A 1 -2.07 -16.82 -16.47
C MET A 1 -2.66 -16.60 -15.10
N THR A 2 -1.85 -16.28 -14.10
CA THR A 2 -2.34 -15.99 -12.74
C THR A 2 -2.36 -14.48 -12.54
N PHE A 3 -3.51 -13.95 -12.15
CA PHE A 3 -3.65 -12.54 -11.79
C PHE A 3 -3.27 -12.34 -10.32
N PRO A 4 -2.48 -11.31 -9.97
CA PRO A 4 -2.14 -11.05 -8.58
C PRO A 4 -3.38 -10.58 -7.81
N ILE A 5 -3.63 -11.18 -6.66
CA ILE A 5 -4.67 -10.77 -5.71
C ILE A 5 -3.98 -10.23 -4.46
N ASN A 6 -4.28 -8.99 -4.10
CA ASN A 6 -3.69 -8.30 -2.95
C ASN A 6 -4.74 -8.10 -1.86
N LEU A 7 -4.31 -8.14 -0.60
CA LEU A 7 -5.19 -7.91 0.55
C LEU A 7 -5.30 -6.41 0.84
N CYS A 8 -6.53 -5.92 0.93
CA CYS A 8 -6.86 -4.64 1.55
C CYS A 8 -6.50 -4.71 3.05
N ASN A 9 -5.53 -3.94 3.52
CA ASN A 9 -5.09 -4.07 4.92
C ASN A 9 -6.13 -3.56 5.94
N GLU A 10 -7.08 -2.72 5.51
CA GLU A 10 -8.18 -2.23 6.34
C GLU A 10 -9.03 -3.37 6.92
N VAL A 11 -9.29 -4.44 6.16
CA VAL A 11 -10.15 -5.55 6.62
C VAL A 11 -9.55 -6.34 7.78
N VAL A 12 -8.24 -6.20 8.01
CA VAL A 12 -7.49 -6.82 9.09
C VAL A 12 -6.83 -5.79 10.01
N ARG A 13 -7.32 -4.54 10.01
CA ARG A 13 -6.73 -3.41 10.75
C ARG A 13 -6.68 -3.58 12.26
N THR A 14 -7.38 -4.57 12.82
CA THR A 14 -7.32 -4.91 14.24
C THR A 14 -6.01 -5.61 14.64
N LEU A 15 -5.28 -6.14 13.66
CA LEU A 15 -3.93 -6.67 13.83
C LEU A 15 -2.91 -5.54 13.71
N ASP A 16 -1.78 -5.65 14.41
CA ASP A 16 -0.63 -4.77 14.13
C ASP A 16 -0.09 -5.04 12.71
N PHE A 17 0.66 -4.08 12.16
CA PHE A 17 1.08 -4.14 10.76
C PHE A 17 1.93 -5.37 10.41
N ARG A 18 2.76 -5.87 11.34
CA ARG A 18 3.53 -7.10 11.12
C ARG A 18 2.59 -8.29 11.04
N CYS A 19 1.63 -8.39 11.95
CA CYS A 19 0.61 -9.44 11.93
C CYS A 19 -0.27 -9.37 10.67
N GLN A 20 -0.59 -8.17 10.17
CA GLN A 20 -1.29 -8.02 8.87
C GLN A 20 -0.46 -8.62 7.72
N CYS A 21 0.86 -8.35 7.69
CA CYS A 21 1.77 -8.88 6.69
C CYS A 21 1.87 -10.42 6.77
N ALA A 22 2.11 -10.95 7.97
CA ALA A 22 2.19 -12.39 8.22
C ALA A 22 0.88 -13.12 7.84
N PHE A 23 -0.27 -12.55 8.21
CA PHE A 23 -1.59 -13.09 7.87
C PHE A 23 -1.78 -13.17 6.36
N ALA A 24 -1.55 -12.06 5.65
CA ALA A 24 -1.71 -11.99 4.21
C ALA A 24 -0.82 -13.00 3.47
N ARG A 25 0.42 -13.20 3.96
CA ARG A 25 1.34 -14.22 3.45
C ARG A 25 0.84 -15.64 3.72
N ALA A 26 0.30 -15.90 4.91
CA ALA A 26 -0.18 -17.21 5.33
C ALA A 26 -1.38 -17.69 4.51
N VAL A 27 -2.30 -16.78 4.15
CA VAL A 27 -3.50 -17.10 3.37
C VAL A 27 -3.30 -17.02 1.86
N GLY A 28 -2.10 -16.66 1.40
CA GLY A 28 -1.70 -16.77 -0.01
C GLY A 28 -1.92 -15.52 -0.88
N TYR A 29 -2.12 -14.34 -0.29
CA TYR A 29 -2.15 -13.10 -1.06
C TYR A 29 -0.77 -12.77 -1.65
N ASN A 30 -0.78 -12.06 -2.77
CA ASN A 30 0.44 -11.66 -3.49
C ASN A 30 1.07 -10.36 -2.93
N GLY A 31 0.33 -9.60 -2.14
CA GLY A 31 0.75 -8.31 -1.62
C GLY A 31 -0.31 -7.67 -0.73
N LEU A 32 0.06 -6.55 -0.10
CA LEU A 32 -0.85 -5.68 0.65
C LEU A 32 -1.14 -4.39 -0.13
N GLU A 33 -2.42 -4.05 -0.25
CA GLU A 33 -2.88 -2.70 -0.58
C GLU A 33 -3.11 -1.97 0.75
N VAL A 34 -2.35 -0.90 0.98
CA VAL A 34 -2.31 -0.22 2.29
C VAL A 34 -3.17 1.03 2.29
N ALA A 35 -4.12 1.09 3.23
CA ALA A 35 -4.84 2.28 3.64
C ALA A 35 -4.00 3.05 4.66
N PRO A 36 -3.45 4.23 4.33
CA PRO A 36 -2.51 4.88 5.22
C PRO A 36 -3.10 5.25 6.59
N PHE A 37 -4.41 5.50 6.67
CA PHE A 37 -5.08 5.81 7.94
C PHE A 37 -5.00 4.66 8.96
N THR A 38 -4.77 3.43 8.52
CA THR A 38 -4.59 2.28 9.44
C THR A 38 -3.19 2.27 10.08
N LEU A 39 -2.24 3.03 9.52
CA LEU A 39 -0.87 3.12 10.04
C LEU A 39 -0.69 4.26 11.03
N SER A 40 -1.46 5.34 10.85
CA SER A 40 -1.45 6.51 11.72
C SER A 40 -2.73 7.33 11.52
N PRO A 41 -3.28 7.98 12.57
CA PRO A 41 -4.33 8.97 12.44
C PRO A 41 -3.93 10.18 11.58
N THR A 42 -2.64 10.52 11.56
CA THR A 42 -2.06 11.60 10.74
C THR A 42 -1.07 11.03 9.74
N PRO A 43 -1.52 10.21 8.77
CA PRO A 43 -0.59 9.41 7.98
C PRO A 43 0.28 10.28 7.05
N HIS A 44 -0.15 11.51 6.75
CA HIS A 44 0.59 12.52 6.00
C HIS A 44 1.81 13.09 6.75
N GLU A 45 1.89 12.88 8.06
CA GLU A 45 3.02 13.28 8.92
C GLU A 45 4.03 12.14 9.11
N LEU A 46 3.77 10.95 8.54
CA LEU A 46 4.71 9.84 8.62
C LEU A 46 6.06 10.25 8.03
N THR A 47 7.10 10.10 8.85
CA THR A 47 8.46 10.42 8.47
C THR A 47 8.98 9.42 7.45
N ALA A 48 10.02 9.80 6.72
CA ALA A 48 10.69 8.89 5.80
C ALA A 48 11.27 7.65 6.52
N SER A 49 11.65 7.76 7.80
CA SER A 49 12.11 6.61 8.59
C SER A 49 10.97 5.66 8.93
N ALA A 50 9.82 6.17 9.37
CA ALA A 50 8.64 5.34 9.63
C ALA A 50 8.18 4.60 8.37
N ILE A 51 8.19 5.26 7.21
CA ILE A 51 7.86 4.61 5.92
C ILE A 51 8.85 3.49 5.59
N ARG A 52 10.15 3.68 5.86
CA ARG A 52 11.17 2.63 5.65
C ARG A 52 10.97 1.46 6.61
N GLU A 53 10.55 1.72 7.84
CA GLU A 53 10.26 0.69 8.83
C GLU A 53 9.08 -0.19 8.39
N TYR A 54 7.96 0.40 7.99
CA TYR A 54 6.83 -0.37 7.45
C TYR A 54 7.24 -1.22 6.25
N ARG A 55 8.07 -0.67 5.37
CA ARG A 55 8.59 -1.43 4.24
C ARG A 55 9.48 -2.60 4.66
N ALA A 56 10.38 -2.37 5.62
CA ALA A 56 11.25 -3.42 6.15
C ALA A 56 10.45 -4.53 6.85
N ILE A 57 9.35 -4.20 7.52
CA ILE A 57 8.42 -5.18 8.10
C ILE A 57 7.80 -6.04 7.00
N ALA A 58 7.22 -5.41 5.96
CA ALA A 58 6.58 -6.11 4.86
C ALA A 58 7.58 -7.03 4.11
N ASP A 59 8.78 -6.52 3.82
CA ASP A 59 9.87 -7.28 3.20
C ASP A 59 10.32 -8.45 4.09
N GLY A 60 10.39 -8.25 5.41
CA GLY A 60 10.75 -9.30 6.38
C GLY A 60 9.73 -10.42 6.50
N GLU A 61 8.44 -10.12 6.34
CA GLU A 61 7.36 -11.11 6.28
C GLU A 61 7.17 -11.71 4.87
N GLY A 62 7.98 -11.28 3.90
CA GLY A 62 7.94 -11.79 2.53
C GLY A 62 6.68 -11.42 1.76
N ILE A 63 6.07 -10.28 2.07
CA ILE A 63 4.90 -9.77 1.34
C ILE A 63 5.11 -8.33 0.88
N PRO A 64 5.02 -8.04 -0.44
CA PRO A 64 5.24 -6.70 -0.94
C PRO A 64 4.05 -5.78 -0.62
N ILE A 65 4.34 -4.49 -0.38
CA ILE A 65 3.33 -3.44 -0.45
C ILE A 65 3.01 -3.21 -1.93
N ALA A 66 1.88 -3.74 -2.37
CA ALA A 66 1.46 -3.73 -3.77
C ALA A 66 0.93 -2.36 -4.20
N GLY A 67 0.36 -1.58 -3.28
CA GLY A 67 -0.19 -0.28 -3.59
C GLY A 67 -0.80 0.42 -2.38
N LEU A 68 -1.47 1.54 -2.66
CA LEU A 68 -2.16 2.36 -1.68
C LEU A 68 -3.58 2.60 -2.15
N HIS A 69 -4.50 2.66 -1.20
CA HIS A 69 -5.88 3.07 -1.45
C HIS A 69 -6.36 4.06 -0.40
N TRP A 70 -7.57 4.61 -0.60
CA TRP A 70 -8.17 5.58 0.32
C TRP A 70 -7.33 6.84 0.55
N LEU A 71 -6.52 7.24 -0.44
CA LEU A 71 -5.68 8.45 -0.35
C LEU A 71 -6.47 9.75 -0.25
N LEU A 72 -7.73 9.72 -0.69
CA LEU A 72 -8.68 10.83 -0.60
C LEU A 72 -9.80 10.56 0.41
N ALA A 73 -9.63 9.56 1.29
CA ALA A 73 -10.44 9.46 2.50
C ALA A 73 -10.10 10.70 3.33
N ALA A 74 -10.88 11.75 3.13
CA ALA A 74 -10.59 13.02 3.76
C ALA A 74 -10.73 12.87 5.28
N PRO A 75 -9.70 13.23 6.06
CA PRO A 75 -9.91 13.65 7.44
C PRO A 75 -11.00 14.73 7.48
N GLU A 76 -11.72 14.85 8.59
CA GLU A 76 -12.62 15.98 8.81
C GLU A 76 -11.89 17.30 8.51
N GLY A 77 -12.54 18.19 7.74
CA GLY A 77 -11.99 19.50 7.40
C GLY A 77 -11.11 19.57 6.13
N LEU A 78 -11.04 18.52 5.30
CA LEU A 78 -10.33 18.56 4.01
C LEU A 78 -11.26 18.25 2.84
N SER A 79 -11.44 19.21 1.92
CA SER A 79 -12.22 19.02 0.70
C SER A 79 -11.63 19.80 -0.47
N ILE A 80 -11.31 19.09 -1.56
CA ILE A 80 -10.74 19.68 -2.78
C ILE A 80 -11.80 20.49 -3.56
N THR A 81 -13.08 20.20 -3.33
CA THR A 81 -14.24 20.89 -3.92
C THR A 81 -14.90 21.86 -2.94
N SER A 82 -14.24 22.19 -1.83
CA SER A 82 -14.75 23.21 -0.92
C SER A 82 -14.84 24.56 -1.63
N ALA A 83 -15.92 25.31 -1.37
CA ALA A 83 -16.02 26.73 -1.73
C ALA A 83 -15.22 27.63 -0.78
N ASP A 84 -14.85 27.09 0.39
CA ASP A 84 -13.92 27.72 1.34
C ASP A 84 -12.48 27.55 0.82
N GLU A 85 -11.83 28.67 0.53
CA GLU A 85 -10.53 28.74 -0.13
C GLU A 85 -9.40 28.21 0.77
N ASP A 86 -9.50 28.38 2.09
CA ASP A 86 -8.53 27.85 3.06
C ASP A 86 -8.64 26.33 3.20
N VAL A 87 -9.86 25.79 3.19
CA VAL A 87 -10.11 24.34 3.18
C VAL A 87 -9.62 23.71 1.87
N GLY A 88 -9.88 24.37 0.74
CA GLY A 88 -9.43 23.91 -0.58
C GLY A 88 -7.90 23.94 -0.72
N GLN A 89 -7.26 25.01 -0.23
CA GLN A 89 -5.81 25.17 -0.30
C GLN A 89 -5.10 24.16 0.61
N ASN A 90 -5.58 23.98 1.85
CA ASN A 90 -5.06 22.95 2.75
C ASN A 90 -5.17 21.53 2.17
N ALA A 91 -6.25 21.22 1.46
CA ALA A 91 -6.41 19.93 0.79
C ALA A 91 -5.41 19.72 -0.36
N ARG A 92 -5.07 20.78 -1.10
CA ARG A 92 -4.12 20.74 -2.23
C ARG A 92 -2.65 20.67 -1.78
N ASP A 93 -2.32 21.33 -0.67
CA ASP A 93 -0.94 21.44 -0.16
C ASP A 93 -0.43 20.19 0.57
N ARG A 94 -1.25 19.14 0.69
CA ARG A 94 -0.89 17.87 1.37
C ARG A 94 -0.61 16.69 0.42
N PRO A 95 0.27 16.76 -0.60
CA PRO A 95 0.58 15.63 -1.48
C PRO A 95 1.66 14.66 -0.94
N ARG A 96 2.16 14.85 0.29
CA ARG A 96 3.39 14.18 0.74
C ARG A 96 3.29 12.67 0.90
N LEU A 97 2.14 12.16 1.34
CA LEU A 97 1.98 10.74 1.66
C LEU A 97 1.94 9.82 0.44
N GLY A 98 1.08 10.16 -0.53
CA GLY A 98 0.91 9.36 -1.74
C GLY A 98 2.17 9.32 -2.61
N GLN A 99 2.97 10.40 -2.60
CA GLN A 99 4.28 10.40 -3.28
C GLN A 99 5.35 9.63 -2.52
N ALA A 100 5.44 9.78 -1.18
CA ALA A 100 6.46 9.09 -0.39
C ALA A 100 6.28 7.56 -0.44
N LEU A 101 5.05 7.08 -0.33
CA LEU A 101 4.74 5.65 -0.41
C LEU A 101 4.86 5.10 -1.85
N ARG A 102 4.54 5.89 -2.89
CA ARG A 102 4.83 5.51 -4.30
C ARG A 102 6.33 5.37 -4.56
N ARG A 103 7.17 6.26 -4.02
CA ARG A 103 8.64 6.15 -4.11
C ARG A 103 9.18 4.99 -3.27
N ALA A 104 8.45 4.60 -2.23
CA ALA A 104 8.72 3.42 -1.43
C ALA A 104 8.21 2.11 -2.06
N ARG A 105 7.58 2.11 -3.25
CA ARG A 105 7.51 0.88 -4.06
C ARG A 105 8.88 0.62 -4.65
N GLY A 106 9.58 -0.39 -4.14
CA GLY A 106 10.60 -1.06 -4.94
C GLY A 106 9.95 -1.67 -6.16
N ALA A 107 10.69 -1.81 -7.26
CA ALA A 107 10.20 -2.50 -8.44
C ALA A 107 9.59 -3.84 -8.00
N LEU A 108 8.28 -3.99 -8.19
CA LEU A 108 7.59 -5.26 -7.98
C LEU A 108 8.37 -6.30 -8.80
N PRO A 109 8.80 -7.44 -8.24
CA PRO A 109 9.41 -8.48 -9.05
C PRO A 109 8.41 -8.83 -10.16
N ARG A 110 8.81 -8.58 -11.41
CA ARG A 110 8.02 -8.98 -12.57
C ARG A 110 7.77 -10.49 -12.44
N PRO A 111 6.54 -10.97 -12.66
CA PRO A 111 6.32 -12.41 -12.70
C PRO A 111 7.28 -12.99 -13.73
N ARG A 112 8.13 -13.94 -13.31
CA ARG A 112 8.98 -14.68 -14.25
C ARG A 112 8.02 -15.45 -15.15
N LEU A 113 7.91 -15.01 -16.40
CA LEU A 113 7.21 -15.74 -17.44
C LEU A 113 7.98 -17.05 -17.68
N SER A 114 7.55 -18.14 -17.03
CA SER A 114 8.01 -19.47 -17.40
C SER A 114 7.57 -19.72 -18.83
N ARG A 115 8.52 -19.76 -19.77
CA ARG A 115 8.25 -20.18 -21.15
C ARG A 115 7.61 -21.58 -21.11
N PRO A 116 6.48 -21.82 -21.79
CA PRO A 116 5.95 -23.18 -21.88
C PRO A 116 6.99 -24.08 -22.54
N ALA A 117 7.20 -25.26 -21.95
CA ALA A 117 8.06 -26.28 -22.54
C ALA A 117 7.47 -26.70 -23.90
N PRO A 118 8.31 -26.90 -24.93
CA PRO A 118 7.82 -27.37 -26.22
C PRO A 118 7.13 -28.74 -26.06
N PRO A 119 6.05 -29.02 -26.81
CA PRO A 119 5.40 -30.32 -26.76
C PRO A 119 6.41 -31.40 -27.14
N ARG A 120 6.49 -32.46 -26.34
CA ARG A 120 7.26 -33.66 -26.70
C ARG A 120 6.52 -34.31 -27.86
N GLY A 121 7.09 -34.19 -29.06
CA GLY A 121 6.58 -34.89 -30.25
C GLY A 121 6.67 -36.40 -30.05
N GLY A 122 5.58 -37.08 -30.39
CA GLY A 122 5.53 -38.51 -30.67
C GLY A 122 5.46 -38.76 -32.17
#